data_AF-A0A945WZT6-F1
#
_entry.id   AF-A0A945WZT6-F1
#
_cell.length_a   1.000
_cell.length_b   1.000
_cell.length_c   1.000
_cell.angle_alpha   90.00
_cell.angle_beta   90.00
_cell.angle_gamma   90.00
#
_symmetry.space_group_name_H-M   'P 1'
#
loop_
_entity.id
_entity.type
_entity.pdbx_description
1 polymer ?
#
loop_
_entity_poly.entity_id
_entity_poly.type
_entity_poly.pdbx_seq_one_letter_code
_entity_poly.pdbx_strand_id
1 'polypeptide(L)'
;MSDHPETVELELYRTGEADVDVCQHVAACAVCQEQVARLDSLAGSLNDLPASDPALFADVDRAVLAAIAGTSERRSPFLVLVRRRLIPAAAAALVLLGTFWVLNPRTGPAPVANAPGRAEPDVNGDGRLDILDALAMAQAVERGRRLAPAWDLNDDGRVDTKDANTLAQRVVSVSGGGTEG
;
A
#
# COMPACT_ATOMS: atom_id res chain seq x y z
N MET A 1 12.74 39.40 12.40
CA MET A 1 11.87 38.22 12.62
C MET A 1 12.81 37.11 12.98
N SER A 2 12.91 36.78 14.27
CA SER A 2 13.68 35.63 14.70
C SER A 2 12.91 34.40 14.25
N ASP A 3 13.54 33.57 13.44
CA ASP A 3 12.94 32.30 13.04
C ASP A 3 12.92 31.39 14.27
N HIS A 4 11.74 30.93 14.66
CA HIS A 4 11.56 30.06 15.82
C HIS A 4 11.48 28.61 15.32
N PRO A 5 12.06 27.64 16.05
CA PRO A 5 11.92 26.23 15.71
C PRO A 5 10.46 25.82 15.59
N GLU A 6 10.18 24.89 14.68
CA GLU A 6 8.84 24.35 14.52
C GLU A 6 8.45 23.52 15.75
N THR A 7 7.14 23.34 15.99
CA THR A 7 6.64 22.55 17.14
C THR A 7 7.22 21.14 17.16
N VAL A 8 7.45 20.53 16.00
CA VAL A 8 8.07 19.19 15.89
C VAL A 8 9.51 19.20 16.42
N GLU A 9 10.28 20.24 16.11
CA GLU A 9 11.66 20.38 16.60
C GLU A 9 11.70 20.62 18.11
N LEU A 10 10.71 21.33 18.67
CA LEU A 10 10.56 21.49 20.11
C LEU A 10 10.19 20.18 20.82
N GLU A 11 9.39 19.31 20.19
CA GLU A 11 9.13 17.95 20.70
C GLU A 11 10.39 17.08 20.65
N LEU A 12 11.16 17.15 19.56
CA LEU A 12 12.46 16.47 19.47
C LEU A 12 13.41 16.99 20.56
N TYR A 13 13.37 18.28 20.88
CA TYR A 13 14.17 18.84 21.97
C TYR A 13 13.74 18.24 23.30
N ARG A 14 12.44 18.15 23.55
CA ARG A 14 11.85 17.57 24.77
C ARG A 14 12.22 16.10 24.96
N THR A 15 12.30 15.31 23.88
CA THR A 15 12.70 13.89 23.93
C THR A 15 14.22 13.69 23.94
N GLY A 16 15.01 14.75 23.76
CA GLY A 16 16.47 14.69 23.69
C GLY A 16 17.02 14.25 22.33
N GLU A 17 16.20 14.35 21.28
CA GLU A 17 16.50 13.95 19.89
C GLU A 17 16.72 15.16 18.96
N ALA A 18 16.63 16.39 19.45
CA ALA A 18 16.85 17.58 18.63
C ALA A 18 18.32 17.80 18.25
N ASP A 19 18.49 18.49 17.12
CA ASP A 19 19.79 18.99 16.68
C ASP A 19 20.37 20.03 17.64
N VAL A 20 21.69 20.18 17.60
CA VAL A 20 22.46 21.08 18.48
C VAL A 20 22.02 22.53 18.34
N ASP A 21 21.69 22.98 17.13
CA ASP A 21 21.27 24.36 16.86
C ASP A 21 19.93 24.69 17.52
N VAL A 22 18.98 23.73 17.48
CA VAL A 22 17.68 23.85 18.18
C VAL A 22 17.91 23.88 19.69
N CYS A 23 18.77 23.01 20.22
CA CYS A 23 19.12 23.02 21.64
C CYS A 23 19.69 24.38 22.08
N GLN A 24 20.59 24.95 21.28
CA GLN A 24 21.19 26.25 21.56
C GLN A 24 20.18 27.38 21.46
N HIS A 25 19.27 27.35 20.47
CA HIS A 25 18.20 28.33 20.33
C HIS A 25 17.27 28.30 21.54
N VAL A 26 16.78 27.13 21.93
CA VAL A 26 15.88 26.97 23.10
C VAL A 26 16.57 27.46 24.37
N ALA A 27 17.87 27.18 24.55
CA ALA A 27 18.62 27.68 25.69
C ALA A 27 18.72 29.23 25.73
N ALA A 28 18.69 29.90 24.58
CA ALA A 28 18.82 31.35 24.46
C ALA A 28 17.49 32.12 24.34
N CYS A 29 16.38 31.46 24.00
CA CYS A 29 15.12 32.09 23.64
C CYS A 29 14.00 31.81 24.65
N ALA A 30 13.59 32.84 25.40
CA ALA A 30 12.55 32.74 26.42
C ALA A 30 11.19 32.26 25.88
N VAL A 31 10.84 32.63 24.64
CA VAL A 31 9.58 32.21 24.00
C VAL A 31 9.57 30.69 23.78
N CYS A 32 10.68 30.13 23.27
CA CYS A 32 10.79 28.70 23.04
C CYS A 32 10.86 27.92 24.36
N GLN A 33 11.50 28.48 25.40
CA GLN A 33 11.47 27.88 26.74
C GLN A 33 10.06 27.78 27.30
N GLU A 34 9.24 28.82 27.11
CA GLU A 34 7.84 28.79 27.55
C GLU A 34 7.01 27.76 26.77
N GLN A 35 7.26 27.61 25.47
CA GLN A 35 6.61 26.58 24.66
C GLN A 35 7.00 25.17 25.10
N VAL A 36 8.28 24.90 25.33
CA VAL A 36 8.74 23.60 25.86
C VAL A 36 8.12 23.31 27.22
N ALA A 37 8.08 24.29 28.13
CA ALA A 37 7.43 24.12 29.43
C ALA A 37 5.92 23.79 29.32
N ARG A 38 5.22 24.34 28.32
CA ARG A 38 3.84 23.97 28.03
C ARG A 38 3.71 22.53 27.54
N LEU A 39 4.62 22.08 26.66
CA LEU A 39 4.64 20.69 26.18
C LEU A 39 4.97 19.72 27.32
N ASP A 40 5.90 20.05 28.20
CA ASP A 40 6.23 19.26 29.40
C ASP A 40 5.04 19.14 30.35
N SER A 41 4.32 20.23 30.58
CA SER A 41 3.10 20.22 31.40
C SER A 41 2.01 19.32 30.79
N LEU A 42 1.82 19.39 29.47
CA LEU A 42 0.89 18.52 28.75
C LEU A 42 1.30 17.05 28.86
N ALA A 43 2.57 16.73 28.61
CA ALA A 43 3.11 15.38 28.73
C ALA A 43 2.95 14.83 30.16
N GLY A 44 3.19 15.67 31.18
CA GLY A 44 2.92 15.34 32.58
C GLY A 44 1.45 14.98 32.81
N SER A 45 0.53 15.83 32.33
CA SER A 45 -0.91 15.59 32.48
C SER A 45 -1.39 14.31 31.79
N LEU A 46 -0.75 13.91 30.69
CA LEU A 46 -1.02 12.66 30.00
C LEU A 46 -0.49 11.44 30.76
N ASN A 47 0.67 11.56 31.41
CA ASN A 47 1.23 10.51 32.26
C ASN A 47 0.43 10.30 33.56
N ASP A 48 -0.23 11.35 34.05
CA ASP A 48 -1.11 11.29 35.22
C ASP A 48 -2.47 10.64 34.91
N LEU A 49 -2.78 10.40 33.63
CA LEU A 49 -3.99 9.66 33.27
C LEU A 49 -3.89 8.24 33.85
N PRO A 50 -4.99 7.71 34.42
CA PRO A 50 -5.01 6.36 34.93
C PRO A 50 -4.62 5.41 33.80
N ALA A 51 -3.74 4.46 34.10
CA ALA A 51 -3.38 3.42 33.15
C ALA A 51 -4.66 2.77 32.63
N SER A 52 -4.78 2.74 31.30
CA SER A 52 -5.88 2.09 30.61
C SER A 52 -6.11 0.70 31.19
N ASP A 53 -7.30 0.42 31.72
CA ASP A 53 -7.65 -0.90 32.26
C ASP A 53 -7.59 -1.93 31.12
N PRO A 54 -6.66 -2.90 31.15
CA PRO A 54 -6.54 -3.91 30.10
C PRO A 54 -7.83 -4.73 29.94
N ALA A 55 -8.64 -4.84 31.00
CA ALA A 55 -9.91 -5.55 30.96
C ALA A 55 -10.95 -4.85 30.07
N LEU A 56 -10.92 -3.52 29.95
CA LEU A 56 -11.83 -2.77 29.08
C LEU A 56 -11.58 -3.05 27.58
N PHE A 57 -10.34 -3.40 27.21
CA PHE A 57 -9.97 -3.66 25.81
C PHE A 57 -10.08 -5.13 25.42
N ALA A 58 -10.23 -6.05 26.39
CA ALA A 58 -10.31 -7.48 26.09
C ALA A 58 -11.49 -7.84 25.17
N ASP A 59 -12.61 -7.12 25.26
CA ASP A 59 -13.77 -7.33 24.39
C ASP A 59 -13.54 -6.74 22.99
N VAL A 60 -12.86 -5.60 22.89
CA VAL A 60 -12.46 -4.99 21.61
C VAL A 60 -11.44 -5.88 20.90
N ASP A 61 -10.41 -6.34 21.61
CA ASP A 61 -9.41 -7.27 21.07
C ASP A 61 -10.06 -8.56 20.58
N ARG A 62 -11.00 -9.12 21.35
CA ARG A 62 -11.74 -10.31 20.93
C ARG A 62 -12.58 -10.05 19.68
N ALA A 63 -13.22 -8.88 19.59
CA ALA A 63 -13.99 -8.49 18.42
C ALA A 63 -13.10 -8.31 17.18
N VAL A 64 -11.93 -7.68 17.32
CA VAL A 64 -10.94 -7.51 16.25
C VAL A 64 -10.41 -8.87 15.78
N LEU A 65 -10.02 -9.75 16.71
CA LEU A 65 -9.55 -11.09 16.39
C LEU A 65 -10.62 -11.94 15.71
N ALA A 66 -11.88 -11.85 16.15
CA ALA A 66 -12.99 -12.54 15.50
C ALA A 66 -13.24 -12.02 14.07
N ALA A 67 -13.16 -10.70 13.87
CA ALA A 67 -13.31 -10.10 12.54
C ALA A 67 -12.20 -10.58 11.58
N ILE A 68 -10.94 -10.64 12.06
CA ILE A 68 -9.81 -11.14 11.27
C ILE A 68 -10.01 -12.63 10.94
N ALA A 69 -10.39 -13.46 11.92
CA ALA A 69 -10.60 -14.88 11.72
C ALA A 69 -11.67 -15.17 10.64
N GLY A 70 -12.77 -14.41 10.63
CA GLY A 70 -13.84 -14.55 9.63
C GLY A 70 -13.41 -14.22 8.19
N THR A 71 -12.36 -13.42 8.01
CA THR A 71 -11.81 -13.12 6.67
C THR A 71 -10.90 -14.22 6.12
N SER A 72 -10.30 -15.04 7.00
CA SER A 72 -9.32 -16.07 6.63
C SER A 72 -9.97 -17.35 6.05
N GLU A 73 -11.20 -17.68 6.45
CA GLU A 73 -11.83 -18.95 6.10
C GLU A 73 -12.51 -19.00 4.71
N ARG A 74 -12.47 -17.91 3.92
CA ARG A 74 -13.01 -17.92 2.54
C ARG A 74 -12.03 -18.44 1.47
N ARG A 75 -10.93 -19.08 1.84
CA ARG A 75 -10.15 -19.88 0.87
C ARG A 75 -10.85 -21.21 0.65
N SER A 76 -11.65 -21.28 -0.41
CA SER A 76 -12.43 -22.47 -0.75
C SER A 76 -11.51 -23.69 -0.86
N PRO A 77 -11.76 -24.78 -0.11
CA PRO A 77 -10.96 -26.01 -0.23
C PRO A 77 -11.08 -26.65 -1.63
N PHE A 78 -12.10 -26.25 -2.39
CA PHE A 78 -12.33 -26.66 -3.77
C PHE A 78 -11.22 -26.17 -4.73
N LEU A 79 -10.73 -24.93 -4.58
CA LEU A 79 -9.67 -24.39 -5.46
C LEU A 79 -8.30 -25.07 -5.24
N VAL A 80 -8.01 -25.50 -4.01
CA VAL A 80 -6.77 -26.24 -3.70
C VAL A 80 -6.77 -27.63 -4.36
N LEU A 81 -7.92 -28.29 -4.43
CA LEU A 81 -8.03 -29.62 -5.05
C LEU A 81 -7.96 -29.55 -6.58
N VAL A 82 -8.57 -28.53 -7.20
CA VAL A 82 -8.56 -28.33 -8.67
C VAL A 82 -7.14 -28.02 -9.18
N ARG A 83 -6.37 -27.20 -8.45
CA ARG A 83 -5.00 -26.82 -8.84
C ARG A 83 -4.00 -27.98 -8.83
N ARG A 84 -4.26 -29.04 -8.04
CA ARG A 84 -3.37 -30.22 -7.93
C ARG A 84 -3.54 -31.24 -9.06
N ARG A 85 -4.63 -31.18 -9.84
CA ARG A 85 -4.89 -32.13 -10.94
C ARG A 85 -4.68 -31.57 -12.35
N LEU A 86 -4.49 -30.26 -12.52
CA LEU A 86 -4.39 -29.64 -13.85
C LEU A 86 -2.97 -29.26 -14.31
N ILE A 87 -1.93 -29.48 -13.49
CA ILE A 87 -0.56 -29.09 -13.85
C ILE A 87 0.08 -29.92 -14.99
N PRO A 88 -0.20 -31.22 -15.21
CA PRO A 88 0.53 -31.94 -16.26
C PRO A 88 -0.03 -31.77 -17.70
N ALA A 89 -1.15 -31.07 -17.91
CA ALA A 89 -1.78 -30.97 -19.24
C ALA A 89 -1.52 -29.65 -20.00
N ALA A 90 -1.09 -28.59 -19.32
CA ALA A 90 -0.96 -27.26 -19.94
C ALA A 90 0.32 -27.08 -20.80
N ALA A 91 1.37 -27.87 -20.56
CA ALA A 91 2.65 -27.74 -21.27
C ALA A 91 2.58 -28.21 -22.74
N ALA A 92 1.79 -29.23 -23.05
CA ALA A 92 1.71 -29.79 -24.41
C ALA A 92 0.93 -28.88 -25.38
N ALA A 93 -0.09 -28.17 -24.89
CA ALA A 93 -0.90 -27.28 -25.72
C ALA A 93 -0.13 -26.04 -26.20
N LEU A 94 0.74 -25.45 -25.35
CA LEU A 94 1.54 -24.27 -25.71
C LEU A 94 2.64 -24.59 -26.74
N VAL A 95 3.22 -25.80 -26.71
CA VAL A 95 4.22 -26.24 -27.70
C VAL A 95 3.60 -26.46 -29.08
N LEU A 96 2.39 -27.03 -29.13
CA LEU A 96 1.65 -27.20 -30.38
C LEU A 96 1.15 -25.87 -30.96
N LEU A 97 0.70 -24.93 -30.11
CA LEU A 97 0.26 -23.60 -30.55
C LEU A 97 1.44 -22.77 -31.09
N GLY A 98 2.59 -22.83 -30.42
CA GLY A 98 3.81 -22.11 -30.82
C GLY A 98 4.41 -22.63 -32.12
N THR A 99 4.44 -23.96 -32.32
CA THR A 99 4.92 -24.55 -33.59
C THR A 99 3.99 -24.23 -34.76
N PHE A 100 2.68 -24.22 -34.55
CA PHE A 100 1.72 -23.84 -35.60
C PHE A 100 1.87 -22.38 -36.06
N TRP A 101 2.16 -21.45 -35.14
CA TRP A 101 2.35 -20.03 -35.47
C TRP A 101 3.67 -19.74 -36.18
N VAL A 102 4.74 -20.48 -35.84
CA VAL A 102 6.07 -20.33 -36.47
C VAL A 102 6.07 -20.85 -37.91
N LEU A 103 5.26 -21.87 -38.23
CA LEU A 103 5.22 -22.46 -39.58
C LEU A 103 4.23 -21.80 -40.55
N ASN A 104 3.28 -20.96 -40.08
CA ASN A 104 2.25 -20.40 -40.96
C ASN A 104 1.93 -18.91 -40.69
N PRO A 105 2.85 -17.98 -40.97
CA PRO A 105 2.72 -16.56 -40.58
C PRO A 105 1.74 -15.73 -41.44
N ARG A 106 0.75 -16.33 -42.11
CA ARG A 106 -0.12 -15.62 -43.08
C ARG A 106 -1.62 -15.60 -42.81
N THR A 107 -2.10 -16.03 -41.65
CA THR A 107 -3.53 -15.90 -41.31
C THR A 107 -3.74 -15.64 -39.83
N GLY A 108 -3.53 -14.40 -39.40
CA GLY A 108 -4.15 -13.89 -38.18
C GLY A 108 -5.39 -13.08 -38.57
N PRO A 109 -6.61 -13.43 -38.13
CA PRO A 109 -7.74 -12.51 -38.24
C PRO A 109 -7.35 -11.23 -37.49
N ALA A 110 -7.56 -10.09 -38.13
CA ALA A 110 -7.37 -8.79 -37.51
C ALA A 110 -8.06 -8.80 -36.14
N PRO A 111 -7.37 -8.41 -35.04
CA PRO A 111 -8.05 -8.22 -33.79
C PRO A 111 -9.10 -7.15 -34.05
N VAL A 112 -10.36 -7.54 -33.94
CA VAL A 112 -11.47 -6.61 -33.81
C VAL A 112 -11.08 -5.64 -32.71
N ALA A 113 -10.83 -4.41 -33.13
CA ALA A 113 -10.64 -3.27 -32.28
C ALA A 113 -11.94 -3.06 -31.49
N ASN A 114 -12.09 -3.82 -30.41
CA ASN A 114 -12.79 -3.29 -29.25
C ASN A 114 -11.87 -2.21 -28.69
N ALA A 115 -12.46 -1.04 -28.48
CA ALA A 115 -11.86 0.19 -28.00
C ALA A 115 -10.74 -0.02 -26.95
N PRO A 116 -9.78 0.91 -26.82
CA PRO A 116 -8.74 0.83 -25.79
C PRO A 116 -9.36 1.02 -24.40
N GLY A 117 -10.00 -0.04 -23.90
CA GLY A 117 -10.20 -0.27 -22.48
C GLY A 117 -8.82 -0.64 -21.96
N ARG A 118 -8.19 0.34 -21.31
CA ARG A 118 -6.96 0.21 -20.51
C ARG A 118 -7.01 -1.14 -19.80
N ALA A 119 -6.06 -2.04 -20.10
CA ALA A 119 -5.97 -3.33 -19.42
C ALA A 119 -6.01 -3.08 -17.91
N GLU A 120 -6.99 -3.67 -17.24
CA GLU A 120 -7.20 -3.44 -15.81
C GLU A 120 -5.92 -3.84 -15.05
N PRO A 121 -5.38 -2.97 -14.18
CA PRO A 121 -4.08 -3.16 -13.54
C PRO A 121 -4.10 -4.20 -12.40
N ASP A 122 -4.56 -5.42 -12.67
CA ASP A 122 -4.49 -6.58 -11.77
C ASP A 122 -3.06 -7.17 -11.81
N VAL A 123 -2.22 -6.73 -10.86
CA VAL A 123 -0.79 -7.06 -10.82
C VAL A 123 -0.58 -8.49 -10.35
N ASN A 124 -1.46 -8.95 -9.46
CA ASN A 124 -1.31 -10.22 -8.77
C ASN A 124 -2.05 -11.37 -9.48
N GLY A 125 -2.94 -11.06 -10.43
CA GLY A 125 -3.67 -11.99 -11.29
C GLY A 125 -4.84 -12.68 -10.61
N ASP A 126 -5.42 -12.09 -9.56
CA ASP A 126 -6.56 -12.65 -8.81
C ASP A 126 -7.93 -12.23 -9.37
N GLY A 127 -7.94 -11.42 -10.43
CA GLY A 127 -9.13 -10.89 -11.07
C GLY A 127 -9.81 -9.78 -10.28
N ARG A 128 -9.12 -9.20 -9.29
CA ARG A 128 -9.57 -8.03 -8.53
C ARG A 128 -8.54 -6.92 -8.72
N LEU A 129 -9.00 -5.69 -8.56
CA LEU A 129 -8.14 -4.52 -8.50
C LEU A 129 -8.27 -3.92 -7.11
N ASP A 130 -7.33 -4.22 -6.23
CA ASP A 130 -7.33 -3.74 -4.86
C ASP A 130 -5.95 -3.23 -4.37
N ILE A 131 -5.85 -2.91 -3.08
CA ILE A 131 -4.63 -2.34 -2.50
C ILE A 131 -3.47 -3.35 -2.51
N LEU A 132 -3.76 -4.64 -2.62
CA LEU A 132 -2.77 -5.70 -2.72
C LEU A 132 -2.09 -5.69 -4.09
N ASP A 133 -2.76 -5.21 -5.15
CA ASP A 133 -2.13 -5.00 -6.45
C ASP A 133 -1.11 -3.87 -6.42
N ALA A 134 -1.46 -2.77 -5.75
CA ALA A 134 -0.51 -1.67 -5.51
C ALA A 134 0.71 -2.15 -4.72
N LEU A 135 0.50 -2.97 -3.70
CA LEU A 135 1.60 -3.58 -2.94
C LEU A 135 2.43 -4.55 -3.79
N ALA A 136 1.78 -5.40 -4.59
CA ALA A 136 2.45 -6.35 -5.47
C ALA A 136 3.33 -5.63 -6.51
N MET A 137 2.86 -4.49 -7.02
CA MET A 137 3.62 -3.63 -7.92
C MET A 137 4.84 -3.04 -7.22
N ALA A 138 4.66 -2.43 -6.04
CA ALA A 138 5.76 -1.85 -5.27
C ALA A 138 6.85 -2.88 -4.99
N GLN A 139 6.46 -4.09 -4.57
CA GLN A 139 7.39 -5.18 -4.32
C GLN A 139 8.06 -5.71 -5.60
N ALA A 140 7.38 -5.68 -6.75
CA ALA A 140 7.97 -6.09 -8.02
C ALA A 140 9.05 -5.10 -8.47
N VAL A 141 8.78 -3.79 -8.34
CA VAL A 141 9.74 -2.72 -8.62
C VAL A 141 10.95 -2.81 -7.68
N GLU A 142 10.73 -2.97 -6.38
CA GLU A 142 11.79 -3.07 -5.37
C GLU A 142 12.73 -4.26 -5.61
N ARG A 143 12.17 -5.41 -6.03
CA ARG A 143 12.96 -6.59 -6.41
C ARG A 143 13.62 -6.48 -7.78
N GLY A 144 13.55 -5.32 -8.44
CA GLY A 144 14.14 -5.06 -9.75
C GLY A 144 13.46 -5.82 -10.89
N ARG A 145 12.21 -6.27 -10.69
CA ARG A 145 11.45 -6.96 -11.73
C ARG A 145 11.02 -5.92 -12.77
N ARG A 146 11.36 -6.16 -14.03
CA ARG A 146 10.87 -5.33 -15.14
C ARG A 146 9.39 -5.63 -15.37
N LEU A 147 8.55 -4.69 -14.97
CA LEU A 147 7.13 -4.65 -15.32
C LEU A 147 6.98 -4.13 -16.75
N ALA A 148 5.90 -4.54 -17.44
CA ALA A 148 5.63 -4.08 -18.79
C ALA A 148 5.34 -2.56 -18.84
N PRO A 149 5.59 -1.86 -19.95
CA PRO A 149 5.29 -0.43 -20.08
C PRO A 149 3.82 -0.06 -19.87
N ALA A 150 2.89 -1.02 -20.00
CA ALA A 150 1.48 -0.81 -19.69
C ALA A 150 1.19 -0.53 -18.20
N TRP A 151 2.20 -0.73 -17.33
CA TRP A 151 2.14 -0.48 -15.89
C TRP A 151 2.61 0.92 -15.48
N ASP A 152 2.98 1.75 -16.45
CA ASP A 152 3.20 3.18 -16.27
C ASP A 152 1.82 3.84 -16.14
N LEU A 153 1.43 4.15 -14.91
CA LEU A 153 0.11 4.67 -14.57
C LEU A 153 0.08 6.19 -14.54
N ASN A 154 1.24 6.83 -14.42
CA ASN A 154 1.43 8.27 -14.42
C ASN A 154 1.94 8.82 -15.78
N ASP A 155 2.17 7.94 -16.76
CA ASP A 155 2.65 8.21 -18.13
C ASP A 155 4.02 8.94 -18.15
N ASP A 156 4.90 8.65 -17.18
CA ASP A 156 6.24 9.29 -17.06
C ASP A 156 7.36 8.55 -17.84
N GLY A 157 7.01 7.45 -18.50
CA GLY A 157 7.89 6.61 -19.29
C GLY A 157 8.71 5.62 -18.46
N ARG A 158 8.44 5.50 -17.15
CA ARG A 158 9.07 4.55 -16.24
C ARG A 158 7.97 3.82 -15.46
N VAL A 159 8.30 2.61 -15.02
CA VAL A 159 7.44 1.87 -14.09
C VAL A 159 8.19 1.79 -12.77
N ASP A 160 7.79 2.62 -11.81
CA ASP A 160 8.44 2.74 -10.52
C ASP A 160 7.44 2.79 -9.34
N THR A 161 7.93 3.06 -8.14
CA THR A 161 7.11 3.13 -6.91
C THR A 161 6.03 4.21 -6.96
N LYS A 162 6.16 5.23 -7.82
CA LYS A 162 5.14 6.26 -8.04
C LYS A 162 3.91 5.71 -8.75
N ASP A 163 4.09 4.74 -9.64
CA ASP A 163 2.98 4.04 -10.28
C ASP A 163 2.20 3.21 -9.24
N ALA A 164 2.91 2.53 -8.35
CA ALA A 164 2.29 1.79 -7.26
C ALA A 164 1.46 2.69 -6.33
N ASN A 165 1.96 3.89 -6.01
CA ASN A 165 1.21 4.88 -5.23
C ASN A 165 -0.02 5.42 -6.01
N THR A 166 0.14 5.65 -7.31
CA THR A 166 -0.95 6.06 -8.19
C THR A 166 -2.06 4.99 -8.23
N LEU A 167 -1.68 3.72 -8.25
CA LEU A 167 -2.59 2.59 -8.18
C LEU A 167 -3.34 2.55 -6.85
N ALA A 168 -2.63 2.69 -5.73
CA ALA A 168 -3.22 2.72 -4.38
C ALA A 168 -4.27 3.83 -4.24
N GLN A 169 -3.96 5.04 -4.72
CA GLN A 169 -4.89 6.18 -4.66
C GLN A 169 -6.15 5.95 -5.50
N ARG A 170 -6.03 5.32 -6.68
CA ARG A 170 -7.18 4.97 -7.53
C ARG A 170 -8.08 3.92 -6.87
N VAL A 171 -7.51 2.92 -6.22
CA VAL A 171 -8.30 1.89 -5.53
C VAL A 171 -9.08 2.47 -4.35
N VAL A 172 -8.44 3.35 -3.57
CA VAL A 172 -9.08 3.99 -2.41
C VAL A 172 -10.22 4.91 -2.85
N SER A 173 -10.06 5.67 -3.93
CA SER A 173 -11.13 6.55 -4.42
C SER A 173 -12.33 5.77 -4.98
N VAL A 174 -12.11 4.58 -5.55
CA VAL A 174 -13.19 3.70 -6.04
C VAL A 174 -13.98 3.04 -4.90
N SER A 175 -13.33 2.70 -3.78
CA SER A 175 -14.01 2.12 -2.61
C SER A 175 -14.77 3.15 -1.75
N GLY A 176 -14.51 4.45 -1.92
CA GLY A 176 -15.22 5.54 -1.22
C GLY A 176 -16.48 6.04 -1.94
N GLY A 177 -16.73 5.61 -3.18
CA GLY A 177 -17.84 6.06 -4.03
C GLY A 177 -19.09 5.18 -3.91
N GLY A 178 -19.67 5.08 -2.72
CA GLY A 178 -20.98 4.46 -2.52
C GLY A 178 -22.13 5.42 -2.82
N THR A 179 -22.81 5.19 -3.95
CA THR A 179 -24.20 5.56 -4.27
C THR A 179 -24.64 7.04 -4.18
N GLU A 180 -24.73 7.71 -5.34
CA GLU A 180 -25.87 8.57 -5.68
C GLU A 180 -26.25 8.34 -7.15
N GLY A 181 -27.48 7.87 -7.39
CA GLY A 181 -28.06 7.56 -8.71
C GLY A 181 -29.10 6.47 -8.65
#